data_AF-A0A970IQ08-F1
#
_entry.id   AF-A0A970IQ08-F1
#
_cell.length_a   1.000
_cell.length_b   1.000
_cell.length_c   1.000
_cell.angle_alpha   90.00
_cell.angle_beta   90.00
_cell.angle_gamma   90.00
#
_symmetry.space_group_name_H-M   'P 1'
#
loop_
_entity.id
_entity.type
_entity.pdbx_description
1 polymer ?
#
loop_
_entity_poly.entity_id
_entity_poly.type
_entity_poly.pdbx_seq_one_letter_code
_entity_poly.pdbx_strand_id
1 'polypeptide(L)'
;MKIRREIIIILSLLILISACSKPVELEEKEEEGAEIVEETEDVEEPLKYICTLTGLEVLDEADINQRPIAVMIDNEINARPQSGLDSADIVYEMPVEGNITRYMAIYHHLSS
;
A
#
# COMPACT_ATOMS: atom_id res chain seq x y z
N MET A 1 -31.16 -25.49 23.02
CA MET A 1 -30.39 -24.34 22.48
C MET A 1 -29.32 -23.81 23.43
N LYS A 2 -29.45 -23.94 24.76
CA LYS A 2 -28.43 -23.45 25.73
C LYS A 2 -27.07 -24.15 25.58
N ILE A 3 -27.03 -25.49 25.60
CA ILE A 3 -25.79 -26.29 25.47
C ILE A 3 -25.00 -26.04 24.17
N ARG A 4 -25.66 -25.81 23.04
CA ARG A 4 -24.96 -25.51 21.77
C ARG A 4 -24.31 -24.13 21.78
N ARG A 5 -24.91 -23.16 22.47
CA ARG A 5 -24.35 -21.81 22.62
C ARG A 5 -23.16 -21.79 23.59
N GLU A 6 -23.23 -22.55 24.69
CA GLU A 6 -22.10 -22.68 25.61
C GLU A 6 -20.89 -23.37 24.95
N ILE A 7 -21.12 -24.41 24.12
CA ILE A 7 -20.03 -25.07 23.36
C ILE A 7 -19.36 -24.10 22.38
N ILE A 8 -20.13 -23.26 21.68
CA ILE A 8 -19.57 -22.28 20.73
C ILE A 8 -18.75 -21.21 21.46
N ILE A 9 -19.21 -20.75 22.63
CA ILE A 9 -18.47 -19.76 23.44
C ILE A 9 -17.16 -20.38 23.95
N ILE A 10 -17.18 -21.60 24.49
CA ILE A 10 -15.99 -22.30 24.96
C ILE A 10 -14.99 -22.55 23.82
N LEU A 11 -15.48 -22.92 22.62
CA LEU A 11 -14.63 -23.14 21.45
C LEU A 11 -13.98 -21.83 20.96
N SER A 12 -14.73 -20.72 20.96
CA SER A 12 -14.18 -19.39 20.63
C SER A 12 -13.15 -18.90 21.64
N LEU A 13 -13.33 -19.21 22.92
CA LEU A 13 -12.40 -18.83 23.98
C LEU A 13 -11.10 -19.65 23.90
N LEU A 14 -11.18 -20.94 23.56
CA LEU A 14 -10.00 -21.80 23.33
C LEU A 14 -9.12 -21.32 22.16
N ILE A 15 -9.73 -20.77 21.11
CA ILE A 15 -9.01 -20.24 19.94
C ILE A 15 -8.21 -18.97 20.28
N LEU A 16 -8.70 -18.15 21.23
CA LEU A 16 -8.04 -16.91 21.64
C LEU A 16 -6.80 -17.14 22.54
N ILE A 17 -6.68 -18.29 23.20
CA ILE A 17 -5.59 -18.57 24.15
C ILE A 17 -4.33 -19.14 23.44
N SER A 18 -4.44 -19.56 22.17
CA SER A 18 -3.33 -20.19 21.43
C SER A 18 -2.43 -19.22 20.65
N ALA A 19 -2.63 -17.91 20.75
CA ALA A 19 -1.87 -16.90 19.98
C ALA A 19 -0.66 -16.32 20.73
N CYS A 20 0.10 -17.15 21.45
CA CYS A 20 1.43 -16.80 21.96
C CYS A 20 2.51 -17.45 21.07
N SER A 21 2.99 -16.70 20.07
CA SER A 21 4.18 -17.07 19.30
C SER A 21 5.46 -16.68 20.05
N LYS A 22 6.20 -17.72 20.47
CA LYS A 22 7.64 -17.87 20.76
C LYS A 22 8.48 -16.64 21.21
N PRO A 23 9.20 -16.74 22.34
CA PRO A 23 10.28 -15.79 22.67
C PRO A 23 11.50 -16.04 21.77
N VAL A 24 12.09 -14.96 21.27
CA VAL A 24 13.42 -14.95 20.63
C VAL A 24 14.45 -14.87 21.76
N GLU A 25 15.22 -15.95 21.93
CA GLU A 25 16.48 -15.93 22.69
C GLU A 25 17.50 -15.13 21.87
N LEU A 26 17.96 -14.02 22.42
CA LEU A 26 19.15 -13.31 21.95
C LEU A 26 20.33 -13.90 22.72
N GLU A 27 21.07 -14.79 22.08
CA GLU A 27 22.42 -15.14 22.52
C GLU A 27 23.35 -13.98 22.15
N GLU A 28 23.86 -13.28 23.16
CA GLU A 28 25.05 -12.44 23.04
C GLU A 28 26.26 -13.36 22.82
N LYS A 29 26.94 -13.21 21.69
CA LYS A 29 28.27 -13.79 21.48
C LYS A 29 29.24 -12.68 21.09
N GLU A 30 29.94 -12.17 22.09
CA GLU A 30 31.22 -11.48 21.89
C GLU A 30 32.24 -12.52 21.39
N GLU A 31 32.81 -12.29 20.21
CA GLU A 31 34.12 -12.84 19.86
C GLU A 31 34.99 -11.76 19.22
N GLU A 32 36.19 -11.69 19.79
CA GLU A 32 37.28 -10.75 19.58
C GLU A 32 38.04 -11.10 18.29
N GLY A 33 38.37 -10.09 17.49
CA GLY A 33 39.56 -10.06 16.63
C GLY A 33 39.57 -10.93 15.36
N ALA A 34 39.15 -10.36 14.24
CA ALA A 34 39.76 -10.63 12.94
C ALA A 34 39.66 -9.36 12.07
N GLU A 35 40.81 -8.82 11.70
CA GLU A 35 40.92 -7.70 10.76
C GLU A 35 40.47 -8.17 9.38
N ILE A 36 39.20 -7.92 9.06
CA ILE A 36 38.64 -8.08 7.72
C ILE A 36 38.89 -6.76 7.01
N VAL A 37 39.71 -6.78 5.96
CA VAL A 37 39.76 -5.69 4.99
C VAL A 37 38.39 -5.67 4.32
N GLU A 38 37.53 -4.79 4.79
CA GLU A 38 36.24 -4.47 4.19
C GLU A 38 36.53 -3.76 2.87
N GLU A 39 36.56 -4.53 1.78
CA GLU A 39 36.36 -3.97 0.45
C GLU A 39 34.89 -3.53 0.43
N THR A 40 34.65 -2.28 0.80
CA THR A 40 33.35 -1.64 0.67
C THR A 40 33.04 -1.56 -0.82
N GLU A 41 32.36 -2.57 -1.35
CA GLU A 41 31.57 -2.38 -2.57
C GLU A 41 30.60 -1.24 -2.25
N ASP A 42 30.89 -0.05 -2.79
CA ASP A 42 29.96 1.07 -2.82
C ASP A 42 28.73 0.58 -3.59
N VAL A 43 27.74 0.06 -2.86
CA VAL A 43 26.41 -0.16 -3.39
C VAL A 43 25.82 1.23 -3.59
N GLU A 44 25.98 1.79 -4.78
CA GLU A 44 25.33 3.05 -5.15
C GLU A 44 23.82 2.89 -4.92
N GLU A 45 23.27 3.66 -3.98
CA GLU A 45 21.82 3.68 -3.77
C GLU A 45 21.14 4.08 -5.09
N PRO A 46 20.04 3.40 -5.47
CA PRO A 46 19.35 3.72 -6.71
C PRO A 46 18.90 5.18 -6.69
N LEU A 47 19.20 5.92 -7.77
CA LEU A 47 18.72 7.28 -7.95
C LEU A 47 17.19 7.30 -7.81
N LYS A 48 16.69 8.17 -6.95
CA LYS A 48 15.26 8.35 -6.71
C LYS A 48 14.79 9.63 -7.38
N TYR A 49 13.73 9.53 -8.17
CA TYR A 49 13.10 10.67 -8.82
C TYR A 49 11.83 11.05 -8.08
N ILE A 50 11.40 12.32 -8.15
CA ILE A 50 10.20 12.80 -7.48
C ILE A 50 9.10 13.07 -8.50
N CYS A 51 7.94 12.44 -8.34
CA CYS A 51 6.77 12.73 -9.15
C CYS A 51 6.21 14.11 -8.79
N THR A 52 6.05 14.99 -9.80
CA THR A 52 5.59 16.38 -9.59
C THR A 52 4.11 16.50 -9.22
N LEU A 53 3.30 15.48 -9.52
CA LEU A 53 1.86 15.48 -9.23
C LEU A 53 1.56 14.95 -7.83
N THR A 54 2.25 13.89 -7.40
CA THR A 54 1.99 13.23 -6.10
C THR A 54 3.00 13.62 -5.02
N GLY A 55 4.19 14.09 -5.41
CA GLY A 55 5.31 14.34 -4.50
C GLY A 55 6.02 13.08 -4.02
N LEU A 56 5.69 11.90 -4.56
CA LEU A 56 6.24 10.61 -4.14
C LEU A 56 7.55 10.28 -4.88
N GLU A 57 8.40 9.51 -4.21
CA GLU A 57 9.61 8.92 -4.82
C GLU A 57 9.22 7.82 -5.81
N VAL A 58 9.88 7.79 -6.96
CA VAL A 58 9.80 6.73 -7.96
C VAL A 58 11.22 6.24 -8.31
N LEU A 59 11.32 4.97 -8.68
CA LEU A 59 12.61 4.32 -8.98
C LEU A 59 13.04 4.48 -10.44
N ASP A 60 12.08 4.56 -11.36
CA ASP A 60 12.34 4.70 -12.79
C ASP A 60 12.08 6.14 -13.25
N GLU A 61 13.05 6.73 -13.93
CA GLU A 61 12.89 8.03 -14.57
C GLU A 61 11.80 8.02 -15.65
N ALA A 62 11.58 6.86 -16.29
CA ALA A 62 10.54 6.71 -17.29
C ALA A 62 9.14 7.01 -16.73
N ASP A 63 8.90 6.73 -15.44
CA ASP A 63 7.59 6.91 -14.78
C ASP A 63 7.24 8.40 -14.58
N ILE A 64 8.23 9.28 -14.42
CA ILE A 64 8.00 10.74 -14.30
C ILE A 64 7.99 11.47 -15.64
N ASN A 65 8.49 10.82 -16.69
CA ASN A 65 8.54 11.37 -18.05
C ASN A 65 7.31 10.97 -18.89
N GLN A 66 6.37 10.22 -18.33
CA GLN A 66 5.13 9.87 -19.02
C GLN A 66 4.18 11.08 -19.09
N ARG A 67 3.27 11.07 -20.07
CA ARG A 67 2.23 12.10 -20.13
C ARG A 67 1.04 11.67 -19.26
N PRO A 68 0.62 12.47 -18.27
CA PRO A 68 -0.57 12.15 -17.49
C PRO A 68 -1.82 12.02 -18.37
N ILE A 69 -2.64 11.03 -18.06
CA ILE A 69 -3.92 10.75 -18.71
C ILE A 69 -5.05 11.14 -17.76
N ALA A 70 -5.93 12.03 -18.22
CA ALA A 70 -7.14 12.40 -17.49
C ALA A 70 -8.35 11.65 -18.06
N VAL A 71 -9.09 10.96 -17.20
CA VAL A 71 -10.30 10.20 -17.55
C VAL A 71 -11.49 10.77 -16.81
N MET A 72 -12.54 11.12 -17.55
CA MET A 72 -13.83 11.49 -16.96
C MET A 72 -14.63 10.21 -16.68
N ILE A 73 -15.01 10.00 -15.43
CA ILE A 73 -15.71 8.80 -14.95
C ILE A 73 -17.06 9.21 -14.37
N ASP A 74 -18.10 8.43 -14.71
CA ASP A 74 -19.44 8.67 -14.21
C ASP A 74 -19.55 8.36 -12.71
N ASN A 75 -20.36 9.14 -11.98
CA ASN A 75 -20.64 8.95 -10.56
C ASN A 75 -22.13 8.71 -10.27
N GLU A 76 -22.92 8.39 -11.31
CA GLU A 76 -24.30 7.94 -11.18
C GLU A 76 -24.40 6.67 -10.29
N ILE A 77 -25.55 6.42 -9.66
CA ILE A 77 -25.69 5.32 -8.69
C ILE A 77 -25.54 3.93 -9.31
N ASN A 78 -25.98 3.77 -10.55
CA ASN A 78 -25.89 2.53 -11.31
C ASN A 78 -24.50 2.33 -11.95
N ALA A 79 -23.67 3.37 -12.00
CA ALA A 79 -22.28 3.28 -12.47
C ALA A 79 -21.31 2.80 -11.37
N ARG A 80 -21.78 2.68 -10.12
CA ARG A 80 -20.96 2.27 -8.97
C ARG A 80 -20.97 0.75 -8.76
N PRO A 81 -19.85 0.14 -8.33
CA PRO A 81 -18.55 0.77 -8.05
C PRO A 81 -17.73 1.03 -9.33
N GLN A 82 -16.93 2.11 -9.31
CA GLN A 82 -15.97 2.41 -10.37
C GLN A 82 -14.73 1.52 -10.27
N SER A 83 -14.11 1.25 -11.43
CA SER A 83 -12.83 0.52 -11.50
C SER A 83 -11.67 1.48 -11.71
N GLY A 84 -10.54 1.21 -11.07
CA GLY A 84 -9.28 1.93 -11.28
C GLY A 84 -9.21 3.33 -10.65
N LEU A 85 -10.20 3.75 -9.84
CA LEU A 85 -10.09 5.01 -9.09
C LEU A 85 -9.01 4.94 -8.00
N ASP A 86 -8.74 3.76 -7.49
CA ASP A 86 -7.70 3.44 -6.50
C ASP A 86 -6.28 3.59 -7.04
N SER A 87 -6.09 3.43 -8.35
CA SER A 87 -4.80 3.64 -9.02
C SER A 87 -4.60 5.08 -9.53
N ALA A 88 -5.54 5.99 -9.27
CA ALA A 88 -5.44 7.38 -9.72
C ALA A 88 -4.53 8.20 -8.79
N ASP A 89 -3.67 9.03 -9.36
CA ASP A 89 -2.81 9.93 -8.60
C ASP A 89 -3.61 11.11 -8.02
N ILE A 90 -4.57 11.62 -8.79
CA ILE A 90 -5.45 12.73 -8.38
C ILE A 90 -6.87 12.42 -8.86
N VAL A 91 -7.86 12.61 -7.98
CA VAL A 91 -9.28 12.54 -8.32
C VAL A 91 -9.94 13.86 -7.99
N TYR A 92 -10.51 14.52 -9.00
CA TYR A 92 -11.39 15.66 -8.81
C TYR A 92 -12.84 15.21 -8.91
N GLU A 93 -13.68 15.66 -7.97
CA GLU A 93 -15.13 15.56 -8.09
C GLU A 93 -15.70 16.92 -8.44
N MET A 94 -16.55 16.98 -9.45
CA MET A 94 -17.18 18.23 -9.89
C MET A 94 -18.66 18.03 -10.21
N PRO A 95 -19.53 19.02 -9.87
CA PRO A 95 -20.93 18.97 -10.23
C PRO A 95 -21.11 19.08 -11.75
N VAL A 96 -22.10 18.36 -12.25
CA VAL A 96 -22.59 18.49 -13.63
C VAL A 96 -24.10 18.81 -13.60
N GLU A 97 -24.83 18.51 -14.68
CA GLU A 97 -26.27 18.71 -14.73
C GLU A 97 -27.02 17.78 -13.75
N GLY A 98 -28.19 18.19 -13.28
CA GLY A 98 -29.09 17.29 -12.55
C GLY A 98 -28.69 16.95 -11.11
N ASN A 99 -27.83 17.76 -10.47
CA ASN A 99 -27.37 17.56 -9.09
C ASN A 99 -26.62 16.22 -8.88
N ILE A 100 -25.98 15.74 -9.95
CA ILE A 100 -25.01 14.64 -9.90
C ILE A 100 -23.60 15.17 -10.16
N THR A 101 -22.58 14.40 -9.79
CA THR A 101 -21.18 14.74 -10.01
C THR A 101 -20.55 13.80 -11.03
N ARG A 102 -19.37 14.18 -11.54
CA ARG A 102 -18.47 13.27 -12.27
C ARG A 102 -17.08 13.35 -11.65
N TYR A 103 -16.35 12.26 -11.75
CA TYR A 103 -14.94 12.23 -11.38
C TYR A 103 -14.07 12.54 -12.59
N MET A 104 -12.99 13.29 -12.38
CA MET A 104 -11.85 13.35 -13.28
C MET A 104 -10.67 12.71 -12.57
N ALA A 105 -10.32 11.50 -12.99
CA ALA A 105 -9.17 10.77 -12.47
C ALA A 105 -7.94 11.01 -13.36
N ILE A 106 -6.84 11.44 -12.75
CA ILE A 106 -5.55 11.66 -13.42
C ILE A 106 -4.62 10.51 -13.06
N TYR A 107 -4.05 9.89 -14.09
CA TYR A 107 -3.09 8.80 -14.00
C TYR A 107 -1.79 9.23 -14.67
N HIS A 108 -0.68 9.24 -13.93
CA HIS A 108 0.64 9.59 -14.44
C HIS A 108 1.59 8.40 -14.37
N HIS A 109 1.62 7.72 -13.22
CA HIS A 109 2.34 6.46 -13.05
C HIS A 109 1.47 5.47 -12.26
N LEU A 110 1.75 4.18 -12.40
CA LEU A 110 1.10 3.15 -11.57
C LEU A 110 1.63 3.30 -10.14
N SER A 111 0.95 4.07 -9.31
CA SER A 111 1.16 4.05 -7.86
C SER A 111 0.80 2.63 -7.36
N SER A 112 1.82 1.83 -7.06
CA SER A 112 1.70 0.45 -6.57
C SER A 112 2.05 0.38 -5.09
#